data_AF-A0A931JWT7-F1
#
_entry.id   AF-A0A931JWT7-F1
#
_cell.length_a   1.000
_cell.length_b   1.000
_cell.length_c   1.000
_cell.angle_alpha   90.00
_cell.angle_beta   90.00
_cell.angle_gamma   90.00
#
_symmetry.space_group_name_H-M   'P 1'
#
loop_
_entity.id
_entity.type
_entity.pdbx_description
1 polymer ?
#
loop_
_entity_poly.entity_id
_entity_poly.type
_entity_poly.pdbx_seq_one_letter_code
_entity_poly.pdbx_strand_id
1 'polypeptide(L)'
;MATAVAIATASLGGCLSRKIIVTSDPPGARVWANDVELGETPLEADFTYYGSYDVFVKKDGYEPLRVNVPVDAPFYEYPGPDIVANLVPGGIEHSAKWNFKLEPALEKTQDKAAFEAEIVDRANALRGKIE
;
A
#
# COMPACT_ATOMS: atom_id res chain seq x y z
N MET A 1 -5.77 -47.80 -38.79
CA MET A 1 -7.11 -47.27 -38.48
C MET A 1 -7.15 -47.11 -36.96
N ALA A 2 -6.81 -45.92 -36.45
CA ALA A 2 -7.76 -44.86 -36.03
C ALA A 2 -8.66 -45.37 -34.89
N THR A 3 -8.61 -44.87 -33.66
CA THR A 3 -8.67 -43.44 -33.26
C THR A 3 -8.10 -43.24 -31.84
N ALA A 4 -7.22 -42.25 -31.66
CA ALA A 4 -6.89 -41.69 -30.36
C ALA A 4 -7.84 -40.53 -30.08
N VAL A 5 -8.74 -40.68 -29.11
CA VAL A 5 -9.56 -39.58 -28.60
C VAL A 5 -8.71 -38.83 -27.56
N ALA A 6 -7.99 -37.82 -28.02
CA ALA A 6 -7.33 -36.87 -27.14
C ALA A 6 -8.40 -35.96 -26.54
N ILE A 7 -8.79 -36.23 -25.29
CA ILE A 7 -9.57 -35.31 -24.47
C ILE A 7 -8.62 -34.18 -24.08
N ALA A 8 -8.51 -33.17 -24.93
CA ALA A 8 -7.96 -31.88 -24.54
C ALA A 8 -9.01 -31.21 -23.64
N THR A 9 -8.98 -31.53 -22.35
CA THR A 9 -9.66 -30.72 -21.33
C THR A 9 -9.00 -29.34 -21.36
N ALA A 10 -9.56 -28.44 -22.16
CA ALA A 10 -9.30 -27.01 -22.07
C ALA A 10 -9.74 -26.58 -20.67
N SER A 11 -8.79 -26.48 -19.76
CA SER A 11 -8.96 -25.86 -18.45
C SER A 11 -9.30 -24.38 -18.68
N LEU A 12 -10.58 -24.10 -18.88
CA LEU A 12 -11.21 -22.78 -18.90
C LEU A 12 -11.25 -22.18 -17.48
N GLY A 13 -10.11 -22.23 -16.77
CA GLY A 13 -9.95 -21.43 -15.56
C GLY A 13 -9.62 -20.01 -16.00
N GLY A 14 -10.56 -19.08 -15.85
CA GLY A 14 -10.26 -17.66 -15.96
C GLY A 14 -9.13 -17.32 -14.99
N CYS A 15 -7.97 -16.94 -15.51
CA CYS A 15 -6.86 -16.49 -14.67
C CYS A 15 -7.15 -15.04 -14.26
N LEU A 16 -7.55 -14.85 -13.00
CA LEU A 16 -7.84 -13.54 -12.44
C LEU A 16 -6.57 -13.03 -11.74
N SER A 17 -5.93 -12.02 -12.32
CA SER A 17 -4.69 -11.46 -11.81
C SER A 17 -4.96 -10.04 -11.30
N ARG A 18 -4.51 -9.75 -10.08
CA ARG A 18 -4.76 -8.45 -9.45
C ARG A 18 -3.47 -7.92 -8.85
N LYS A 19 -3.12 -6.71 -9.25
CA LYS A 19 -1.86 -6.05 -8.88
C LYS A 19 -2.13 -4.71 -8.23
N ILE A 20 -1.31 -4.36 -7.25
CA ILE A 20 -1.22 -3.03 -6.67
C ILE A 20 0.16 -2.47 -7.02
N ILE A 21 0.16 -1.29 -7.64
CA ILE A 21 1.37 -0.53 -7.92
C ILE A 21 1.53 0.50 -6.80
N VAL A 22 2.59 0.36 -6.01
CA VAL A 22 2.87 1.25 -4.89
C VAL A 22 4.03 2.18 -5.22
N THR A 23 3.80 3.47 -5.12
CA THR A 23 4.78 4.53 -5.35
C THR A 23 4.86 5.47 -4.15
N SER A 24 6.03 6.04 -3.88
CA SER A 24 6.17 7.09 -2.88
C SER A 24 7.01 8.26 -3.38
N ASP A 25 6.72 9.44 -2.83
CA ASP A 25 7.52 10.65 -2.99
C ASP A 25 8.06 11.07 -1.62
N PRO A 26 9.38 10.94 -1.38
CA PRO A 26 10.42 10.42 -2.28
C PRO A 26 10.42 8.87 -2.44
N PRO A 27 11.08 8.32 -3.49
CA PRO A 27 11.19 6.87 -3.71
C PRO A 27 12.15 6.19 -2.70
N GLY A 28 12.13 4.86 -2.63
CA GLY A 28 12.94 4.08 -1.69
C GLY A 28 12.38 4.04 -0.27
N ALA A 29 11.06 4.20 -0.13
CA ALA A 29 10.38 4.01 1.15
C ALA A 29 9.99 2.54 1.31
N ARG A 30 10.16 1.99 2.51
CA ARG A 30 9.73 0.63 2.82
C ARG A 30 8.24 0.61 3.11
N VAL A 31 7.54 -0.36 2.53
CA VAL A 31 6.08 -0.47 2.59
C VAL A 31 5.69 -1.80 3.23
N TRP A 32 4.72 -1.73 4.12
CA TRP A 32 4.01 -2.88 4.68
C TRP A 32 2.52 -2.71 4.42
N ALA A 33 1.83 -3.81 4.09
CA ALA A 33 0.39 -3.85 3.97
C ALA A 33 -0.15 -4.96 4.87
N ASN A 34 -1.07 -4.63 5.78
CA ASN A 34 -1.62 -5.55 6.79
C ASN A 34 -0.51 -6.32 7.54
N ASP A 35 0.50 -5.59 8.02
CA ASP A 35 1.67 -6.11 8.73
C ASP A 35 2.60 -7.04 7.91
N VAL A 36 2.37 -7.20 6.60
CA VAL A 36 3.24 -7.94 5.68
C VAL A 36 4.15 -6.96 4.92
N GLU A 37 5.46 -7.20 4.96
CA GLU A 37 6.44 -6.40 4.22
C GLU A 37 6.33 -6.66 2.71
N LEU A 38 6.02 -5.61 1.95
CA LEU A 38 5.95 -5.67 0.48
C LEU A 38 7.29 -5.38 -0.18
N GLY A 39 8.13 -4.55 0.46
CA GLY A 39 9.44 -4.15 -0.05
C GLY A 39 9.62 -2.63 -0.11
N GLU A 40 10.44 -2.15 -1.05
CA GLU A 40 10.77 -0.72 -1.22
C GLU A 40 10.11 -0.13 -2.46
N THR A 41 9.62 1.11 -2.37
CA THR A 41 8.99 1.80 -3.50
C THR A 41 9.99 2.24 -4.57
N PRO A 42 9.62 2.22 -5.86
CA PRO A 42 8.37 1.72 -6.42
C PRO A 42 8.33 0.18 -6.51
N LEU A 43 7.21 -0.44 -6.14
CA LEU A 43 7.01 -1.89 -6.21
C LEU A 43 5.63 -2.26 -6.76
N GLU A 44 5.52 -3.48 -7.27
CA GLU A 44 4.26 -4.12 -7.62
C GLU A 44 4.01 -5.31 -6.70
N ALA A 45 2.83 -5.39 -6.12
CA ALA A 45 2.43 -6.50 -5.25
C ALA A 45 1.11 -7.11 -5.73
N ASP A 46 1.04 -8.44 -5.79
CA ASP A 46 -0.20 -9.14 -6.07
C ASP A 46 -1.11 -9.14 -4.83
N PHE A 47 -2.42 -9.02 -5.03
CA PHE A 47 -3.40 -9.09 -3.93
C PHE A 47 -4.59 -9.99 -4.27
N THR A 48 -5.20 -10.58 -3.25
CA THR A 48 -6.28 -11.56 -3.44
C THR A 48 -7.66 -11.02 -3.10
N TYR A 49 -7.77 -10.09 -2.15
CA TYR A 49 -9.05 -9.66 -1.58
C TYR A 49 -9.23 -8.14 -1.70
N TYR A 50 -10.42 -7.70 -2.09
CA TYR A 50 -10.77 -6.28 -2.02
C TYR A 50 -11.18 -5.91 -0.60
N GLY A 51 -10.96 -4.64 -0.24
CA GLY A 51 -11.26 -4.13 1.09
C GLY A 51 -10.28 -3.06 1.55
N SER A 52 -10.28 -2.81 2.85
CA SER A 52 -9.39 -1.84 3.49
C SER A 52 -8.06 -2.47 3.86
N TYR A 53 -6.97 -1.87 3.39
CA TYR A 53 -5.61 -2.25 3.74
C TYR A 53 -4.99 -1.25 4.71
N ASP A 54 -4.45 -1.73 5.83
CA ASP A 54 -3.58 -0.92 6.68
C ASP A 54 -2.20 -0.84 6.02
N VAL A 55 -1.88 0.31 5.44
CA VAL A 55 -0.61 0.53 4.76
C VAL A 55 0.28 1.36 5.67
N PHE A 56 1.45 0.81 5.98
CA PHE A 56 2.50 1.49 6.72
C PHE A 56 3.66 1.75 5.77
N VAL A 57 4.12 3.00 5.71
CA VAL A 57 5.23 3.43 4.87
C VAL A 57 6.26 4.12 5.75
N LYS A 58 7.51 3.67 5.68
CA LYS A 58 8.61 4.22 6.46
C LYS A 58 9.80 4.52 5.56
N LYS A 59 10.42 5.66 5.78
CA LYS A 59 11.69 6.02 5.16
C LYS A 59 12.58 6.74 6.17
N ASP A 60 13.88 6.45 6.16
CA ASP A 60 14.85 7.14 7.01
C ASP A 60 14.88 8.65 6.73
N GLY A 61 14.70 9.45 7.79
CA GLY A 61 14.66 10.92 7.70
C GLY A 61 13.29 11.51 7.35
N TYR A 62 12.26 10.67 7.21
CA TYR A 62 10.88 11.09 6.95
C TYR A 62 9.95 10.60 8.06
N GLU A 63 8.83 11.30 8.23
CA GLU A 63 7.76 10.87 9.13
C GLU A 63 7.15 9.56 8.63
N PRO A 64 7.01 8.54 9.50
CA PRO A 64 6.34 7.30 9.12
C PRO A 64 4.86 7.56 8.88
N LEU A 65 4.33 7.08 7.76
CA LEU A 65 2.94 7.27 7.37
C LEU A 65 2.17 5.96 7.57
N ARG A 66 1.10 6.00 8.37
CA ARG A 66 0.15 4.88 8.52
C ARG A 66 -1.22 5.33 8.04
N VAL A 67 -1.73 4.69 6.98
CA VAL A 67 -2.99 5.06 6.35
C VAL A 67 -3.79 3.83 5.99
N ASN A 68 -5.10 3.91 6.21
CA ASN A 68 -6.02 2.89 5.75
C ASN A 68 -6.46 3.23 4.31
N VAL A 69 -6.11 2.39 3.35
CA VAL A 69 -6.43 2.60 1.94
C VAL A 69 -7.50 1.59 1.51
N PRO A 70 -8.69 2.05 1.09
CA PRO A 70 -9.69 1.17 0.51
C PRO A 70 -9.28 0.76 -0.92
N VAL A 71 -9.43 -0.52 -1.24
CA VAL A 71 -9.35 -1.08 -2.59
C VAL A 71 -10.75 -1.48 -2.99
N ASP A 72 -11.39 -0.62 -3.78
CA ASP A 72 -12.74 -0.87 -4.28
C ASP A 72 -12.74 -2.01 -5.30
N ALA A 73 -13.59 -3.01 -5.05
CA ALA A 73 -13.88 -4.05 -6.02
C ALA A 73 -14.68 -3.46 -7.18
N PRO A 74 -14.29 -3.69 -8.44
CA PRO A 74 -15.18 -3.39 -9.55
C PRO A 74 -16.49 -4.19 -9.46
N PHE A 75 -17.56 -3.63 -10.03
CA PHE A 75 -18.92 -4.13 -9.90
C PHE A 75 -19.14 -5.59 -10.37
N TYR A 76 -18.25 -6.13 -11.21
CA TYR A 76 -18.32 -7.49 -11.73
C TYR A 76 -17.92 -8.57 -10.72
N GLU A 77 -17.35 -8.20 -9.57
CA GLU A 77 -16.97 -9.13 -8.50
C GLU A 77 -17.97 -9.18 -7.33
N TYR A 78 -19.10 -8.46 -7.44
CA TYR A 78 -20.18 -8.57 -6.46
C TYR A 78 -20.89 -9.94 -6.58
N PRO A 79 -21.39 -10.53 -5.47
CA PRO A 79 -22.14 -11.79 -5.51
C PRO A 79 -23.31 -11.72 -6.50
N GLY A 80 -23.28 -12.61 -7.50
CA GLY A 80 -24.21 -12.64 -8.64
C GLY A 80 -23.46 -12.62 -9.98
N PRO A 81 -23.01 -11.44 -10.47
CA PRO A 81 -22.22 -11.31 -11.70
C PRO A 81 -20.82 -11.99 -11.63
N ASP A 82 -20.28 -12.26 -10.44
CA ASP A 82 -19.04 -13.03 -10.22
C ASP A 82 -18.96 -14.31 -11.09
N ILE A 83 -20.06 -15.09 -11.11
CA ILE A 83 -20.08 -16.43 -11.72
C ILE A 83 -19.87 -16.34 -13.24
N VAL A 84 -20.31 -15.25 -13.87
CA VAL A 84 -20.10 -14.99 -15.31
C VAL A 84 -18.78 -14.28 -15.59
N ALA A 85 -18.29 -13.43 -14.69
CA ALA A 85 -17.00 -12.76 -14.82
C ALA A 85 -15.82 -13.75 -14.79
N ASN A 86 -15.87 -14.75 -13.90
CA ASN A 86 -14.88 -15.83 -13.83
C ASN A 86 -14.90 -16.78 -15.05
N LEU A 87 -15.98 -16.76 -15.83
CA LEU A 87 -16.17 -17.58 -17.03
C LEU A 87 -15.75 -16.86 -18.33
N VAL A 88 -15.38 -15.57 -18.26
CA VAL A 88 -14.93 -14.80 -19.42
C VAL A 88 -13.57 -15.33 -19.91
N PRO A 89 -13.48 -15.87 -21.14
CA PRO A 89 -12.21 -16.27 -21.71
C PRO A 89 -11.39 -15.01 -22.05
N GLY A 90 -10.30 -14.81 -21.32
CA GLY A 90 -9.41 -13.65 -21.50
C GLY A 90 -8.70 -13.19 -20.23
N GLY A 91 -9.23 -13.55 -19.04
CA GLY A 91 -8.70 -13.06 -17.77
C GLY A 91 -8.99 -11.57 -17.56
N ILE A 92 -9.29 -11.17 -16.32
CA ILE A 92 -9.46 -9.76 -15.98
C ILE A 92 -8.21 -9.38 -15.18
N GLU A 93 -7.38 -8.51 -15.74
CA GLU A 93 -6.28 -7.89 -15.00
C GLU A 93 -6.77 -6.60 -14.35
N HIS A 94 -6.77 -6.57 -13.02
CA HIS A 94 -7.06 -5.36 -12.27
C HIS A 94 -5.76 -4.77 -11.71
N SER A 95 -5.50 -3.49 -11.96
CA SER A 95 -4.38 -2.77 -11.37
C SER A 95 -4.86 -1.57 -10.56
N ALA A 96 -4.60 -1.59 -9.25
CA ALA A 96 -4.81 -0.46 -8.37
C ALA A 96 -3.50 0.32 -8.19
N LYS A 97 -3.57 1.66 -8.12
CA LYS A 97 -2.39 2.52 -7.97
C LYS A 97 -2.46 3.27 -6.65
N TRP A 98 -1.41 3.13 -5.83
CA TRP A 98 -1.26 3.86 -4.58
C TRP A 98 -0.05 4.80 -4.67
N ASN A 99 -0.26 6.05 -4.26
CA ASN A 99 0.78 7.06 -4.18
C ASN A 99 0.82 7.65 -2.77
N PHE A 100 1.98 7.56 -2.13
CA PHE A 100 2.20 8.06 -0.78
C PHE A 100 3.20 9.21 -0.79
N LYS A 101 2.82 10.36 -0.24
CA LYS A 101 3.71 11.50 -0.06
C LYS A 101 4.20 11.54 1.37
N LEU A 102 5.50 11.46 1.58
CA LEU A 102 6.12 11.47 2.91
C LEU A 102 6.62 12.88 3.24
N GLU A 103 6.36 13.31 4.47
CA GLU A 103 6.86 14.58 4.98
C GLU A 103 8.22 14.37 5.66
N PRO A 104 9.20 15.29 5.48
CA PRO A 104 10.48 15.19 6.15
C PRO A 104 10.31 15.36 7.67
N ALA A 105 10.97 14.51 8.45
CA ALA A 105 10.89 14.58 9.91
C ALA A 105 11.63 15.83 10.41
N LEU A 106 10.89 16.78 11.00
CA LEU A 106 11.40 18.09 11.44
C LEU A 106 12.46 17.99 12.55
N GLU A 107 12.56 16.86 13.25
CA GLU A 107 13.55 16.64 14.31
C GLU A 107 15.01 16.56 13.80
N LYS A 108 15.26 16.29 12.52
CA LYS A 108 16.63 16.21 11.97
C LYS A 108 17.12 17.48 11.27
N THR A 109 16.27 18.48 11.06
CA THR A 109 16.61 19.72 10.33
C THR A 109 16.83 20.93 11.24
N GLN A 110 16.45 20.87 12.52
CA GLN A 110 16.87 21.87 13.50
C GLN A 110 18.15 21.42 14.18
N ASP A 111 19.15 22.31 14.22
CA ASP A 111 20.38 22.13 14.98
C ASP A 111 19.99 21.76 16.42
N LYS A 112 20.37 20.56 16.89
CA LYS A 112 19.91 20.00 18.17
C LYS A 112 20.04 20.98 19.33
N ALA A 113 21.08 21.81 19.29
CA ALA A 113 21.35 22.87 20.26
C ALA A 113 20.27 23.98 20.29
N ALA A 114 19.70 24.34 19.13
CA ALA A 114 18.67 25.37 19.03
C ALA A 114 17.31 24.87 19.58
N PHE A 115 16.96 23.61 19.33
CA PHE A 115 15.74 22.99 19.85
C PHE A 115 15.80 22.80 21.37
N GLU A 116 16.94 22.33 21.90
CA GLU A 116 17.16 22.21 23.34
C GLU A 116 17.10 23.58 24.03
N ALA A 117 17.68 24.63 23.42
CA ALA A 117 17.58 25.98 23.94
C ALA A 117 16.13 26.50 23.99
N GLU A 118 15.31 26.26 22.95
CA GLU A 118 13.90 26.66 22.92
C GLU A 118 13.06 25.95 24.00
N ILE A 119 13.28 24.65 24.23
CA ILE A 119 12.56 23.91 25.27
C ILE A 119 12.91 24.42 26.66
N VAL A 120 14.20 24.68 26.92
CA VAL A 120 14.67 25.21 28.22
C VAL A 120 14.13 26.61 28.47
N ASP A 121 14.09 27.48 27.46
CA ASP A 121 13.52 28.83 27.56
C ASP A 121 12.02 28.79 27.90
N ARG A 122 11.24 27.95 27.20
CA ARG A 122 9.81 27.76 27.50
C ARG A 122 9.57 27.22 28.91
N ALA A 123 10.41 26.29 29.38
CA ALA A 123 10.31 25.74 30.73
C ALA A 123 10.55 26.83 31.80
N ASN A 124 11.53 27.71 31.58
CA ASN A 124 11.81 28.83 32.48
C ASN A 124 10.69 29.88 32.46
N ALA A 125 10.13 30.19 31.29
CA ALA A 125 9.01 31.12 31.16
C ALA A 125 7.73 30.64 31.87
N LEU A 126 7.48 29.34 31.88
CA LEU A 126 6.36 28.74 32.64
C LEU A 126 6.61 28.77 34.14
N ARG A 127 7.85 28.53 34.57
CA ARG A 127 8.24 28.57 35.99
C ARG A 127 8.00 29.94 36.61
N GLY A 128 8.32 31.02 35.89
CA GLY A 128 8.12 32.40 36.36
C GLY A 128 6.66 32.89 36.38
N LYS A 129 5.69 32.10 35.91
CA LYS A 129 4.25 32.42 35.99
C LYS A 129 3.54 31.81 37.20
N ILE A 130 4.23 30.96 37.96
CA ILE A 130 3.67 30.26 39.13
C ILE A 130 4.10 30.94 40.44
N GLU A 131 5.02 31.90 40.36
CA GLU A 131 5.40 32.83 41.45
C GLU A 131 4.59 34.12 41.37
#